data_AF-A0A5C7YGQ2-F1
#
_entry.id   AF-A0A5C7YGQ2-F1
#
_cell.length_a   1.000
_cell.length_b   1.000
_cell.length_c   1.000
_cell.angle_alpha   90.00
_cell.angle_beta   90.00
_cell.angle_gamma   90.00
#
_symmetry.space_group_name_H-M   'P 1'
#
loop_
_entity.id
_entity.type
_entity.pdbx_description
1 polymer ?
#
loop_
_entity_poly.entity_id
_entity_poly.type
_entity_poly.pdbx_seq_one_letter_code
_entity_poly.pdbx_strand_id
1 'polypeptide(L)'
;MLFGKLLPKEGNFFELFNQHAERIVEAARAFANLVASYSDTHLREKYNREVDNAEHAADRVTQEVNRLIHTTFITPIDREQIHALINLMDDVADLIQDSAETMALYDVKHMTEEITRLTDLSVRCCERVQDAVKLLARIGDPAVAESALKTCEEIDRLESDADRVMRSAMS
;
A
#
# COMPACT_ATOMS: atom_id res chain seq x y z
N MET A 1 8.05 26.16 34.17
CA MET A 1 8.14 25.01 33.26
C MET A 1 7.68 25.42 31.85
N LEU A 2 8.51 26.17 31.13
CA LEU A 2 8.13 26.83 29.86
C LEU A 2 8.75 26.21 28.59
N PHE A 3 9.50 25.10 28.72
CA PHE A 3 10.21 24.48 27.59
C PHE A 3 9.50 23.27 26.96
N GLY A 4 8.43 22.74 27.55
CA GLY A 4 7.67 21.63 26.96
C GLY A 4 6.80 22.00 25.75
N LYS A 5 6.56 23.29 25.51
CA LYS A 5 5.85 23.81 24.31
C LYS A 5 6.79 24.23 23.18
N LEU A 6 8.10 24.19 23.40
CA LEU A 6 9.14 24.54 22.41
C LEU A 6 9.86 23.31 21.86
N LEU A 7 9.62 22.12 22.43
CA LEU A 7 10.05 20.87 21.82
C LEU A 7 9.15 20.61 20.61
N PRO A 8 9.72 20.43 19.40
CA PRO A 8 8.94 20.07 18.22
C PRO A 8 8.11 18.84 18.57
N LYS A 9 6.82 18.84 18.21
CA LYS A 9 6.08 17.58 18.15
C LYS A 9 6.88 16.70 17.19
N GLU A 10 7.50 15.65 17.68
CA GLU A 10 8.10 14.65 16.80
C GLU A 10 6.97 14.17 15.88
N GLY A 11 7.03 14.57 14.61
CA GLY A 11 6.09 14.07 13.61
C GLY A 11 6.27 12.57 13.57
N ASN A 12 5.24 11.81 13.93
CA ASN A 12 5.32 10.36 13.96
C ASN A 12 5.18 9.80 12.53
N PHE A 13 6.13 10.13 11.66
CA PHE A 13 6.13 9.73 10.24
C PHE A 13 6.05 8.20 10.08
N PHE A 14 6.76 7.45 10.94
CA PHE A 14 6.72 5.99 10.89
C PHE A 14 5.32 5.41 11.22
N GLU A 15 4.60 6.02 12.15
CA GLU A 15 3.23 5.63 12.46
C GLU A 15 2.27 5.96 11.31
N LEU A 16 2.47 7.10 10.65
CA LEU A 16 1.70 7.43 9.45
C LEU A 16 1.99 6.47 8.30
N PHE A 17 3.25 6.09 8.08
CA PHE A 17 3.59 5.04 7.11
C PHE A 17 2.91 3.71 7.45
N ASN A 18 2.91 3.30 8.73
CA ASN A 18 2.20 2.09 9.14
C ASN A 18 0.70 2.18 8.87
N GLN A 19 0.07 3.31 9.21
CA GLN A 19 -1.35 3.55 8.91
C GLN A 19 -1.64 3.50 7.42
N HIS A 20 -0.80 4.11 6.58
CA HIS A 20 -0.96 4.04 5.13
C HIS A 20 -0.79 2.60 4.61
N ALA A 21 0.21 1.87 5.10
CA ALA A 21 0.44 0.48 4.71
C ALA A 21 -0.74 -0.44 5.07
N GLU A 22 -1.42 -0.18 6.20
CA GLU A 22 -2.68 -0.87 6.52
C GLU A 22 -3.78 -0.59 5.50
N ARG A 23 -3.93 0.66 5.04
CA ARG A 23 -4.93 1.00 4.02
C ARG A 23 -4.63 0.32 2.68
N ILE A 24 -3.36 0.22 2.28
CA ILE A 24 -2.94 -0.55 1.09
C ILE A 24 -3.38 -2.03 1.20
N VAL A 25 -3.13 -2.66 2.36
CA VAL A 25 -3.54 -4.06 2.58
C VAL A 25 -5.06 -4.21 2.57
N GLU A 26 -5.79 -3.25 3.14
CA GLU A 26 -7.25 -3.20 3.07
C GLU A 26 -7.75 -3.10 1.63
N ALA A 27 -7.19 -2.19 0.82
CA ALA A 27 -7.52 -2.02 -0.59
C ALA A 27 -7.25 -3.32 -1.38
N ALA A 28 -6.06 -3.93 -1.21
CA ALA A 28 -5.70 -5.16 -1.90
C ALA A 28 -6.64 -6.33 -1.56
N ARG A 29 -7.04 -6.46 -0.27
CA ARG A 29 -7.97 -7.49 0.17
C ARG A 29 -9.39 -7.25 -0.36
N ALA A 30 -9.85 -6.00 -0.35
CA ALA A 30 -11.13 -5.64 -0.95
C ALA A 30 -11.13 -5.94 -2.45
N PHE A 31 -10.04 -5.65 -3.16
CA PHE A 31 -9.88 -5.96 -4.58
C PHE A 31 -9.86 -7.48 -4.86
N ALA A 32 -9.18 -8.27 -4.03
CA ALA A 32 -9.24 -9.73 -4.15
C ALA A 32 -10.67 -10.28 -3.94
N ASN A 33 -11.40 -9.73 -2.96
CA ASN A 33 -12.80 -10.09 -2.73
C ASN A 33 -13.73 -9.67 -3.89
N LEU A 34 -13.46 -8.51 -4.49
CA LEU A 34 -14.13 -8.02 -5.71
C LEU A 34 -13.96 -9.03 -6.84
N VAL A 35 -12.73 -9.44 -7.14
CA VAL A 35 -12.43 -10.42 -8.19
C VAL A 35 -13.10 -11.77 -7.89
N ALA A 36 -12.98 -12.27 -6.65
CA ALA A 36 -13.58 -13.55 -6.26
C ALA A 36 -15.12 -13.56 -6.34
N SER A 37 -15.76 -12.40 -6.16
CA SER A 37 -17.22 -12.27 -6.10
C SER A 37 -17.80 -11.53 -7.30
N TYR A 38 -17.04 -11.37 -8.39
CA TYR A 38 -17.35 -10.41 -9.46
C TYR A 38 -18.67 -10.69 -10.19
N SER A 39 -19.14 -11.94 -10.20
CA SER A 39 -20.41 -12.35 -10.81
C SER A 39 -21.64 -11.93 -10.00
N ASP A 40 -21.48 -11.67 -8.70
CA ASP A 40 -22.55 -11.17 -7.85
C ASP A 40 -22.55 -9.63 -7.88
N THR A 41 -23.62 -9.05 -8.41
CA THR A 41 -23.72 -7.59 -8.59
C THR A 41 -23.67 -6.84 -7.26
N HIS A 42 -24.27 -7.38 -6.20
CA HIS A 42 -24.32 -6.71 -4.90
C HIS A 42 -22.95 -6.76 -4.21
N LEU A 43 -22.29 -7.93 -4.24
CA LEU A 43 -20.95 -8.07 -3.70
C LEU A 43 -19.92 -7.26 -4.51
N ARG A 44 -20.05 -7.22 -5.83
CA ARG A 44 -19.20 -6.40 -6.70
C ARG A 44 -19.27 -4.91 -6.34
N GLU A 45 -20.48 -4.37 -6.20
CA GLU A 45 -20.68 -2.97 -5.80
C GLU A 45 -20.17 -2.70 -4.38
N LYS A 46 -20.37 -3.64 -3.46
CA LYS A 46 -19.84 -3.56 -2.10
C LYS A 46 -18.32 -3.48 -2.10
N TYR A 47 -17.64 -4.42 -2.76
CA TYR A 47 -16.17 -4.47 -2.72
C TYR A 47 -15.51 -3.35 -3.51
N ASN A 48 -16.10 -2.87 -4.61
CA ASN A 48 -15.66 -1.64 -5.28
C ASN A 48 -15.64 -0.46 -4.29
N ARG A 49 -16.74 -0.25 -3.55
CA ARG A 49 -16.77 0.81 -2.52
C ARG A 49 -15.73 0.60 -1.42
N GLU A 50 -15.46 -0.65 -1.04
CA GLU A 50 -14.42 -0.94 -0.03
C GLU A 50 -13.02 -0.58 -0.55
N VAL A 51 -12.73 -0.83 -1.84
CA VAL A 51 -11.50 -0.38 -2.50
C VAL A 51 -11.41 1.16 -2.48
N ASP A 52 -12.44 1.85 -2.96
CA ASP A 52 -12.48 3.33 -2.98
C ASP A 52 -12.28 3.91 -1.57
N ASN A 53 -12.99 3.38 -0.57
CA ASN A 53 -12.88 3.87 0.81
C ASN A 53 -11.46 3.68 1.38
N ALA A 54 -10.78 2.60 1.02
CA ALA A 54 -9.43 2.30 1.47
C ALA A 54 -8.40 3.24 0.79
N GLU A 55 -8.52 3.47 -0.51
CA GLU A 55 -7.70 4.43 -1.25
C GLU A 55 -7.89 5.85 -0.70
N HIS A 56 -9.13 6.34 -0.54
CA HIS A 56 -9.37 7.67 0.01
C HIS A 56 -8.84 7.80 1.45
N ALA A 57 -8.78 6.69 2.20
CA ALA A 57 -8.17 6.67 3.52
C ALA A 57 -6.64 6.71 3.47
N ALA A 58 -6.02 6.11 2.46
CA ALA A 58 -4.59 6.20 2.16
C ALA A 58 -4.21 7.64 1.77
N ASP A 59 -4.92 8.25 0.82
CA ASP A 59 -4.69 9.64 0.37
C ASP A 59 -4.75 10.64 1.54
N ARG A 60 -5.71 10.49 2.47
CA ARG A 60 -5.76 11.31 3.69
C ARG A 60 -4.48 11.21 4.53
N VAL A 61 -3.87 10.03 4.60
CA VAL A 61 -2.59 9.84 5.29
C VAL A 61 -1.45 10.48 4.50
N THR A 62 -1.43 10.32 3.17
CA THR A 62 -0.47 10.97 2.26
C THR A 62 -0.49 12.49 2.41
N GLN A 63 -1.66 13.10 2.42
CA GLN A 63 -1.86 14.53 2.63
C GLN A 63 -1.34 14.98 4.02
N GLU A 64 -1.59 14.19 5.06
CA GLU A 64 -1.10 14.50 6.41
C GLU A 64 0.41 14.40 6.52
N VAL A 65 1.04 13.39 5.90
CA VAL A 65 2.51 13.26 5.83
C VAL A 65 3.10 14.48 5.12
N ASN A 66 2.58 14.84 3.94
CA ASN A 66 3.04 16.00 3.18
C ASN A 66 2.91 17.31 3.97
N ARG A 67 1.80 17.51 4.68
CA ARG A 67 1.60 18.65 5.59
C ARG A 67 2.62 18.66 6.73
N LEU A 68 2.92 17.49 7.31
CA LEU A 68 3.90 17.36 8.40
C LEU A 68 5.34 17.59 7.93
N ILE A 69 5.71 17.18 6.71
CA ILE A 69 7.02 17.49 6.15
C ILE A 69 7.24 19.00 6.18
N HIS A 70 6.30 19.81 5.69
CA HIS A 70 6.46 21.26 5.64
C HIS A 70 6.41 21.98 6.99
N THR A 71 5.82 21.37 8.01
CA THR A 71 5.62 22.00 9.33
C THR A 71 6.58 21.50 10.41
N THR A 72 7.24 20.37 10.19
CA THR A 72 8.20 19.78 11.13
C THR A 72 9.59 20.37 10.88
N PHE A 73 10.30 20.80 11.93
CA PHE A 73 11.65 21.37 11.80
C PHE A 73 12.73 20.28 11.67
N ILE A 74 12.66 19.24 12.50
CA ILE A 74 13.60 18.10 12.52
C ILE A 74 12.86 16.83 12.11
N THR A 75 13.29 16.19 11.01
CA THR A 75 12.72 14.91 10.54
C THR A 75 13.60 13.73 10.95
N PRO A 76 13.02 12.53 11.17
CA PRO A 76 13.77 11.34 11.62
C PRO A 76 14.66 10.75 10.52
N ILE A 77 14.30 10.96 9.26
CA ILE A 77 15.07 10.63 8.07
C ILE A 77 15.03 11.82 7.10
N ASP A 78 15.70 11.71 5.95
CA ASP A 78 15.72 12.79 4.97
C ASP A 78 14.30 13.09 4.42
N ARG A 79 14.01 14.37 4.18
CA ARG A 79 12.68 14.82 3.75
C ARG A 79 12.31 14.28 2.38
N GLU A 80 13.28 14.19 1.46
CA GLU A 80 13.05 13.67 0.11
C GLU A 80 12.72 12.18 0.20
N GLN A 81 13.33 11.44 1.13
CA GLN A 81 13.01 10.03 1.37
C GLN A 81 11.59 9.84 1.94
N ILE A 82 11.16 10.68 2.88
CA ILE A 82 9.79 10.64 3.42
C ILE A 82 8.78 10.89 2.30
N HIS A 83 9.00 11.93 1.50
CA HIS A 83 8.11 12.31 0.39
C HIS A 83 8.09 11.24 -0.71
N ALA A 84 9.24 10.69 -1.09
CA ALA A 84 9.32 9.62 -2.08
C ALA A 84 8.62 8.35 -1.61
N LEU A 85 8.83 7.95 -0.35
CA LEU A 85 8.24 6.74 0.20
C LEU A 85 6.72 6.84 0.26
N ILE A 86 6.17 7.95 0.77
CA ILE A 86 4.71 8.07 0.91
C ILE A 86 4.02 8.08 -0.45
N ASN A 87 4.57 8.78 -1.45
CA ASN A 87 3.95 8.81 -2.78
C ASN A 87 4.05 7.44 -3.49
N LEU A 88 5.16 6.71 -3.35
CA LEU A 88 5.26 5.36 -3.90
C LEU A 88 4.31 4.37 -3.21
N MET A 89 4.00 4.60 -1.94
CA MET A 89 2.99 3.83 -1.21
C MET A 89 1.58 4.17 -1.69
N ASP A 90 1.30 5.46 -1.93
CA ASP A 90 0.05 5.98 -2.49
C ASP A 90 -0.23 5.39 -3.88
N ASP A 91 0.78 5.39 -4.76
CA ASP A 91 0.71 4.79 -6.10
C ASP A 91 0.21 3.33 -6.08
N VAL A 92 0.52 2.55 -5.03
CA VAL A 92 0.03 1.17 -4.89
C VAL A 92 -1.48 1.14 -4.63
N ALA A 93 -1.98 2.00 -3.74
CA ALA A 93 -3.42 2.09 -3.46
C ALA A 93 -4.18 2.57 -4.69
N ASP A 94 -3.66 3.60 -5.38
CA ASP A 94 -4.22 4.15 -6.60
C ASP A 94 -4.30 3.09 -7.70
N LEU A 95 -3.22 2.34 -7.96
CA LEU A 95 -3.22 1.30 -9.00
C LEU A 95 -4.22 0.17 -8.71
N ILE A 96 -4.49 -0.15 -7.43
CA ILE A 96 -5.53 -1.12 -7.05
C ILE A 96 -6.92 -0.55 -7.36
N GLN A 97 -7.14 0.73 -7.05
CA GLN A 97 -8.40 1.42 -7.28
C GLN A 97 -8.68 1.60 -8.78
N ASP A 98 -7.69 2.08 -9.54
CA ASP A 98 -7.69 2.16 -11.00
C ASP A 98 -8.01 0.81 -11.64
N SER A 99 -7.45 -0.28 -11.11
CA SER A 99 -7.73 -1.63 -11.61
C SER A 99 -9.20 -2.02 -11.41
N ALA A 100 -9.77 -1.74 -10.24
CA ALA A 100 -11.18 -1.99 -9.93
C ALA A 100 -12.11 -1.16 -10.82
N GLU A 101 -11.83 0.13 -10.98
CA GLU A 101 -12.59 1.02 -11.87
C GLU A 101 -12.52 0.56 -13.32
N THR A 102 -11.32 0.23 -13.79
CA THR A 102 -11.06 -0.22 -15.15
C THR A 102 -11.89 -1.46 -15.50
N MET A 103 -12.01 -2.42 -14.56
CA MET A 103 -12.85 -3.61 -14.75
C MET A 103 -14.34 -3.25 -14.93
N ALA A 104 -14.82 -2.25 -14.21
CA ALA A 104 -16.19 -1.75 -14.34
C ALA A 104 -16.40 -0.99 -15.66
N LEU A 105 -15.45 -0.12 -16.03
CA LEU A 105 -15.51 0.70 -17.25
C LEU A 105 -15.50 -0.15 -18.53
N TYR A 106 -14.69 -1.21 -18.56
CA TYR A 106 -14.67 -2.16 -19.68
C TYR A 106 -15.80 -3.18 -19.65
N ASP A 107 -16.71 -3.10 -18.67
CA ASP A 107 -17.84 -4.01 -18.50
C ASP A 107 -17.42 -5.49 -18.56
N VAL A 108 -16.32 -5.80 -17.85
CA VAL A 108 -15.78 -7.17 -17.80
C VAL A 108 -16.87 -8.13 -17.33
N LYS A 109 -17.00 -9.28 -17.99
CA LYS A 109 -18.08 -10.25 -17.70
C LYS A 109 -17.63 -11.48 -16.93
N HIS A 110 -16.37 -11.85 -17.09
CA HIS A 110 -15.82 -13.09 -16.55
C HIS A 110 -14.42 -12.84 -16.00
N MET A 111 -14.17 -13.34 -14.79
CA MET A 111 -12.84 -13.39 -14.19
C MET A 111 -12.16 -14.67 -14.60
N THR A 112 -10.90 -14.58 -15.02
CA THR A 112 -10.07 -15.75 -15.31
C THR A 112 -9.37 -16.27 -14.06
N GLU A 113 -8.76 -17.45 -14.15
CA GLU A 113 -7.95 -17.97 -13.05
C GLU A 113 -6.69 -17.10 -12.84
N GLU A 114 -6.16 -16.52 -13.91
CA GLU A 114 -4.96 -15.68 -13.88
C GLU A 114 -5.19 -14.39 -13.09
N ILE A 115 -6.31 -13.68 -13.27
CA ILE A 115 -6.61 -12.48 -12.46
C ILE A 115 -6.82 -12.83 -10.98
N THR A 116 -7.40 -13.99 -10.71
CA THR A 116 -7.54 -14.50 -9.34
C THR A 116 -6.17 -14.77 -8.70
N ARG A 117 -5.22 -15.33 -9.47
CA ARG A 117 -3.85 -15.55 -9.01
C ARG A 117 -3.05 -14.25 -8.87
N LEU A 118 -3.24 -13.29 -9.78
CA LEU A 118 -2.59 -11.97 -9.70
C LEU A 118 -3.06 -11.21 -8.47
N THR A 119 -4.34 -11.28 -8.13
CA THR A 119 -4.87 -10.63 -6.92
C THR A 119 -4.36 -11.27 -5.63
N ASP A 120 -4.24 -12.60 -5.56
CA ASP A 120 -3.59 -13.28 -4.41
C ASP A 120 -2.13 -12.82 -4.23
N LEU A 121 -1.37 -12.76 -5.32
CA LEU A 121 0.01 -12.27 -5.30
C LEU A 121 0.09 -10.80 -4.89
N SER A 122 -0.82 -9.96 -5.40
CA SER A 122 -0.91 -8.53 -5.03
C SER A 122 -1.17 -8.34 -3.53
N VAL A 123 -2.11 -9.09 -2.94
CA VAL A 123 -2.35 -9.07 -1.49
C VAL A 123 -1.09 -9.43 -0.71
N ARG A 124 -0.41 -10.51 -1.11
CA ARG A 124 0.83 -10.95 -0.45
C ARG A 124 1.96 -9.93 -0.58
N CYS A 125 2.09 -9.26 -1.74
CA CYS A 125 3.02 -8.14 -1.91
C CYS A 125 2.71 -7.00 -0.95
N CYS A 126 1.45 -6.58 -0.87
CA CYS A 126 1.01 -5.49 0.01
C CYS A 126 1.27 -5.81 1.49
N GLU A 127 1.01 -7.05 1.92
CA GLU A 127 1.33 -7.51 3.28
C GLU A 127 2.83 -7.45 3.56
N ARG A 128 3.66 -7.81 2.58
CA ARG A 128 5.13 -7.70 2.71
C ARG A 128 5.64 -6.27 2.71
N VAL A 129 5.04 -5.37 1.93
CA VAL A 129 5.31 -3.92 2.02
C VAL A 129 4.99 -3.43 3.42
N GLN A 130 3.83 -3.81 3.99
CA GLN A 130 3.49 -3.46 5.36
C GLN A 130 4.51 -4.00 6.38
N ASP A 131 4.95 -5.26 6.24
CA ASP A 131 5.98 -5.84 7.10
C ASP A 131 7.29 -5.04 7.03
N ALA A 132 7.73 -4.64 5.83
CA ALA A 132 8.94 -3.84 5.64
C ALA A 132 8.81 -2.44 6.26
N VAL A 133 7.68 -1.76 6.06
CA VAL A 133 7.40 -0.42 6.60
C VAL A 133 7.44 -0.41 8.14
N LYS A 134 6.91 -1.46 8.79
CA LYS A 134 6.95 -1.61 10.26
C LYS A 134 8.37 -1.63 10.83
N LEU A 135 9.36 -2.08 10.04
CA LEU A 135 10.75 -2.16 10.47
C LEU A 135 11.48 -0.81 10.42
N LEU A 136 10.96 0.18 9.67
CA LEU A 136 11.62 1.46 9.43
C LEU A 136 11.94 2.23 10.72
N ALA A 137 11.05 2.19 11.72
CA ALA A 137 11.27 2.86 13.00
C ALA A 137 12.52 2.36 13.76
N ARG A 138 13.00 1.16 13.42
CA ARG A 138 14.15 0.50 14.05
C ARG A 138 15.27 0.18 13.06
N ILE A 139 15.24 0.76 11.86
CA ILE A 139 16.16 0.40 10.76
C ILE A 139 17.64 0.68 11.06
N GLY A 140 17.94 1.51 12.07
CA GLY A 140 19.31 1.74 12.54
C GLY A 140 19.95 0.55 13.25
N ASP A 141 19.16 -0.45 13.68
CA ASP A 141 19.66 -1.72 14.22
C ASP A 141 20.07 -2.65 13.05
N PRO A 142 21.34 -3.08 12.97
CA PRO A 142 21.83 -3.92 11.86
C PRO A 142 21.00 -5.19 11.63
N ALA A 143 20.51 -5.84 12.69
CA ALA A 143 19.70 -7.04 12.56
C ALA A 143 18.30 -6.75 11.98
N VAL A 144 17.75 -5.56 12.29
CA VAL A 144 16.49 -5.08 11.72
C VAL A 144 16.69 -4.69 10.26
N ALA A 145 17.80 -4.03 9.92
CA ALA A 145 18.15 -3.70 8.54
C ALA A 145 18.29 -4.96 7.67
N GLU A 146 18.96 -6.00 8.15
CA GLU A 146 19.05 -7.29 7.46
C GLU A 146 17.67 -7.92 7.25
N SER A 147 16.81 -7.86 8.28
CA SER A 147 15.43 -8.37 8.19
C SER A 147 14.61 -7.60 7.14
N ALA A 148 14.74 -6.27 7.10
CA ALA A 148 14.04 -5.43 6.12
C ALA A 148 14.50 -5.72 4.69
N LEU A 149 15.82 -5.86 4.46
CA LEU A 149 16.36 -6.23 3.15
C LEU A 149 15.84 -7.59 2.69
N LYS A 150 15.77 -8.57 3.59
CA LYS A 150 15.18 -9.87 3.29
C LYS A 150 13.69 -9.76 2.92
N THR A 151 12.93 -8.91 3.59
CA THR A 151 11.53 -8.64 3.23
C THR A 151 11.44 -8.02 1.83
N CYS A 152 12.34 -7.10 1.46
CA CYS A 152 12.40 -6.57 0.10
C CYS A 152 12.70 -7.66 -0.95
N GLU A 153 13.62 -8.59 -0.67
CA GLU A 153 13.87 -9.73 -1.57
C GLU A 153 12.64 -10.64 -1.73
N GLU A 154 11.80 -10.76 -0.70
CA GLU A 154 10.54 -11.50 -0.79
C GLU A 154 9.51 -10.77 -1.66
N ILE A 155 9.46 -9.43 -1.61
CA ILE A 155 8.63 -8.61 -2.50
C ILE A 155 9.07 -8.80 -3.96
N ASP A 156 10.37 -8.72 -4.24
CA ASP A 156 10.92 -8.92 -5.59
C ASP A 156 10.55 -10.30 -6.17
N ARG A 157 10.56 -11.35 -5.34
CA ARG A 157 10.15 -12.69 -5.77
C ARG A 157 8.66 -12.76 -6.10
N LEU A 158 7.82 -12.12 -5.29
CA LEU A 158 6.37 -12.09 -5.53
C LEU A 158 6.04 -11.30 -6.80
N GLU A 159 6.73 -10.18 -7.04
CA GLU A 159 6.64 -9.41 -8.28
C GLU A 159 7.01 -10.29 -9.48
N SER A 160 8.13 -11.00 -9.42
CA SER A 160 8.58 -11.89 -10.49
C SER A 160 7.60 -13.03 -10.77
N ASP A 161 6.91 -13.53 -9.75
CA ASP A 161 5.85 -14.52 -9.89
C ASP A 161 4.59 -13.91 -10.55
N ALA A 162 4.21 -12.70 -10.15
CA ALA A 162 3.10 -11.97 -10.78
C ALA A 162 3.36 -11.70 -12.26
N ASP A 163 4.59 -11.33 -12.59
CA ASP A 163 5.07 -11.10 -13.94
C ASP A 163 5.00 -12.35 -14.83
N ARG A 164 5.22 -13.53 -14.25
CA ARG A 164 5.04 -14.82 -14.95
C ARG A 164 3.56 -15.10 -15.21
N VAL A 165 2.69 -14.88 -14.22
CA VAL A 165 1.25 -15.07 -14.37
C VAL A 165 0.69 -14.12 -15.44
N MET A 166 1.07 -12.85 -15.41
CA MET A 166 0.68 -11.86 -16.41
C MET A 166 1.08 -12.30 -17.82
N ARG A 167 2.35 -12.71 -18.02
CA ARG A 167 2.84 -13.18 -19.32
C ARG A 167 2.07 -14.40 -19.83
N SER A 168 1.74 -15.35 -18.95
CA SER A 168 0.93 -16.52 -19.31
C SER A 168 -0.52 -16.16 -19.66
N ALA A 169 -1.09 -15.12 -19.05
CA ALA A 169 -2.45 -14.66 -19.35
C ALA A 169 -2.55 -13.98 -20.73
N MET A 170 -1.44 -13.45 -21.25
CA MET A 170 -1.38 -12.71 -22.52
C MET A 170 -0.87 -13.53 -23.71
N SER A 171 -0.37 -14.75 -23.48
CA SER A 171 0.16 -15.67 -24.50
C SER A 171 -0.91 -16.61 -25.05
#